data_AF-A0A2R6LFU3-F1
#
_entry.id   AF-A0A2R6LFU3-F1
#
_cell.length_a   1.000
_cell.length_b   1.000
_cell.length_c   1.000
_cell.angle_alpha   90.00
_cell.angle_beta   90.00
_cell.angle_gamma   90.00
#
_symmetry.space_group_name_H-M   'P 1'
#
loop_
_entity.id
_entity.type
_entity.pdbx_description
1 polymer ?
#
loop_
_entity_poly.entity_id
_entity_poly.type
_entity_poly.pdbx_seq_one_letter_code
_entity_poly.pdbx_strand_id
1 'polypeptide(L)'
;MVDLETATLGLHVAAGTIALLAGLGAMVTRKGGRRHRRAGRVYVASMAVVVGTVLPLFALDPSQLRAFLVLAGTFSGYLAFSGYRALSRGRPADGAERVDWLAVVLVAAACLALGGWGLARLLGGDFFGTVLLVFGGVGLSMGIADARSFRTSGEDGRENGESGREWLVNHLTRMVAAYIATVTAVSVVNLTLVNRVVSWLWPTVVGTLLILYWQAKYADTGPLAGYVGD
;
A
#
# COMPACT_ATOMS: atom_id res chain seq x y z
N MET A 1 -29.56 19.34 6.47
CA MET A 1 -28.78 18.59 7.49
C MET A 1 -27.88 17.64 6.72
N VAL A 2 -26.57 17.63 6.99
CA VAL A 2 -25.67 16.65 6.35
C VAL A 2 -25.88 15.32 7.06
N ASP A 3 -26.26 14.27 6.33
CA ASP A 3 -26.35 12.93 6.90
C ASP A 3 -24.96 12.33 7.17
N LEU A 4 -24.91 11.31 8.03
CA LEU A 4 -23.66 10.68 8.47
C LEU A 4 -22.86 10.11 7.29
N GLU A 5 -23.55 9.60 6.29
CA GLU A 5 -22.95 9.05 5.09
C GLU A 5 -22.21 10.12 4.29
N THR A 6 -22.87 11.22 3.97
CA THR A 6 -22.29 12.35 3.24
C THR A 6 -21.11 12.96 4.00
N ALA A 7 -21.22 13.08 5.33
CA ALA A 7 -20.13 13.56 6.17
C ALA A 7 -18.91 12.61 6.11
N THR A 8 -19.15 11.30 6.18
CA THR A 8 -18.10 10.27 6.12
C THR A 8 -17.42 10.26 4.75
N LEU A 9 -18.20 10.37 3.67
CA LEU A 9 -17.68 10.45 2.31
C LEU A 9 -16.83 11.72 2.12
N GLY A 10 -17.32 12.86 2.61
CA GLY A 10 -16.56 14.12 2.58
C GLY A 10 -15.22 14.01 3.32
N LEU A 11 -15.23 13.39 4.51
CA LEU A 11 -14.01 13.11 5.27
C LEU A 11 -13.06 12.17 4.51
N HIS A 12 -13.59 11.11 3.89
CA HIS A 12 -12.82 10.17 3.09
C HIS A 12 -12.11 10.86 1.92
N VAL A 13 -12.83 11.67 1.15
CA VAL A 13 -12.29 12.41 -0.01
C VAL A 13 -11.25 13.44 0.43
N ALA A 14 -11.52 14.18 1.52
CA ALA A 14 -10.58 15.14 2.06
C ALA A 14 -9.29 14.46 2.54
N ALA A 15 -9.40 13.36 3.30
CA ALA A 15 -8.26 12.58 3.76
C ALA A 15 -7.46 11.99 2.59
N GLY A 16 -8.14 11.44 1.57
CA GLY A 16 -7.50 10.92 0.36
C GLY A 16 -6.74 12.00 -0.42
N THR A 17 -7.30 13.20 -0.52
CA THR A 17 -6.65 14.35 -1.16
C THR A 17 -5.39 14.77 -0.39
N ILE A 18 -5.48 14.86 0.95
CA ILE A 18 -4.33 15.16 1.80
C ILE A 18 -3.26 14.07 1.66
N ALA A 19 -3.65 12.79 1.63
CA ALA A 19 -2.73 11.68 1.41
C ALA A 19 -2.02 11.81 0.06
N LEU A 20 -2.74 12.12 -1.02
CA LEU A 20 -2.15 12.28 -2.35
C LEU A 20 -1.07 13.38 -2.37
N LEU A 21 -1.37 14.54 -1.79
CA LEU A 21 -0.45 15.68 -1.72
C LEU A 21 0.74 15.41 -0.79
N ALA A 22 0.49 14.80 0.37
CA ALA A 22 1.53 14.45 1.33
C ALA A 22 2.47 13.37 0.78
N GLY A 23 1.93 12.36 0.09
CA GLY A 23 2.72 11.33 -0.58
C GLY A 23 3.60 11.91 -1.69
N LEU A 24 3.05 12.80 -2.54
CA LEU A 24 3.83 13.53 -3.55
C LEU A 24 4.94 14.35 -2.88
N GLY A 25 4.61 15.10 -1.83
CA GLY A 25 5.56 15.86 -1.03
C GLY A 25 6.68 15.00 -0.45
N ALA A 26 6.36 13.80 0.02
CA ALA A 26 7.35 12.84 0.50
C ALA A 26 8.25 12.32 -0.64
N MET A 27 7.70 12.10 -1.84
CA MET A 27 8.47 11.63 -3.01
C MET A 27 9.45 12.68 -3.55
N VAL A 28 9.04 13.95 -3.63
CA VAL A 28 9.88 15.02 -4.23
C VAL A 28 10.89 15.63 -3.25
N THR A 29 10.72 15.42 -1.95
CA THR A 29 11.67 15.91 -0.94
C THR A 29 12.84 14.95 -0.74
N ARG A 30 13.94 15.46 -0.15
CA ARG A 30 15.10 14.64 0.20
C ARG A 30 14.70 13.51 1.15
N LYS A 31 14.85 12.27 0.70
CA LYS A 31 14.57 11.02 1.46
C LYS A 31 15.32 11.07 2.80
N GLY A 32 14.64 10.70 3.89
CA GLY A 32 15.17 10.79 5.27
C GLY A 32 15.21 12.20 5.90
N GLY A 33 15.11 13.27 5.09
CA GLY A 33 15.10 14.65 5.58
C GLY A 33 13.87 15.00 6.44
N ARG A 34 13.91 16.15 7.14
CA ARG A 34 12.79 16.61 7.99
C ARG A 34 11.48 16.76 7.21
N ARG A 35 11.52 17.31 5.99
CA ARG A 35 10.35 17.50 5.13
C ARG A 35 9.75 16.15 4.68
N HIS A 36 10.58 15.22 4.21
CA HIS A 36 10.17 13.87 3.85
C HIS A 36 9.50 13.14 5.02
N ARG A 37 10.11 13.17 6.21
CA ARG A 37 9.55 12.53 7.41
C ARG A 37 8.21 13.14 7.83
N ARG A 38 8.06 14.47 7.76
CA ARG A 38 6.78 15.13 8.08
C ARG A 38 5.70 14.76 7.05
N ALA A 39 6.02 14.84 5.77
CA ALA A 39 5.11 14.49 4.68
C ALA A 39 4.69 13.00 4.76
N GLY A 40 5.63 12.10 5.02
CA GLY A 40 5.36 10.67 5.20
C GLY A 40 4.45 10.37 6.40
N ARG A 41 4.62 11.07 7.53
CA ARG A 41 3.70 10.92 8.69
C ARG A 41 2.30 11.42 8.38
N VAL A 42 2.18 12.56 7.69
CA VAL A 42 0.88 13.08 7.25
C VAL A 42 0.22 12.09 6.29
N TYR A 43 0.98 11.54 5.33
CA TYR A 43 0.49 10.51 4.41
C TYR A 43 -0.08 9.29 5.16
N VAL A 44 0.69 8.71 6.09
CA VAL A 44 0.25 7.53 6.86
C VAL A 44 -0.97 7.85 7.73
N ALA A 45 -1.00 9.02 8.39
CA ALA A 45 -2.13 9.43 9.22
C ALA A 45 -3.41 9.63 8.38
N SER A 46 -3.30 10.31 7.23
CA SER A 46 -4.41 10.48 6.30
C SER A 46 -4.89 9.14 5.72
N MET A 47 -3.97 8.22 5.43
CA MET A 47 -4.31 6.88 4.98
C MET A 47 -5.07 6.09 6.04
N ALA A 48 -4.72 6.21 7.31
CA ALA A 48 -5.48 5.61 8.41
C ALA A 48 -6.92 6.13 8.47
N VAL A 49 -7.14 7.43 8.21
CA VAL A 49 -8.50 8.01 8.09
C VAL A 49 -9.23 7.46 6.87
N VAL A 50 -8.58 7.33 5.71
CA VAL A 50 -9.15 6.72 4.50
C VAL A 50 -9.62 5.29 4.77
N VAL A 51 -8.79 4.47 5.42
CA VAL A 51 -9.14 3.09 5.79
C VAL A 51 -10.26 3.06 6.84
N GLY A 52 -10.20 3.96 7.83
CA GLY A 52 -11.23 4.05 8.87
C GLY A 52 -12.60 4.47 8.32
N THR A 53 -12.65 5.27 7.26
CA THR A 53 -13.88 5.80 6.67
C THR A 53 -14.56 4.84 5.68
N VAL A 54 -13.82 3.93 5.03
CA VAL A 54 -14.46 2.94 4.13
C VAL A 54 -15.33 1.92 4.87
N LEU A 55 -15.02 1.62 6.14
CA LEU A 55 -15.82 0.71 6.97
C LEU A 55 -17.24 1.24 7.25
N PRO A 56 -17.44 2.45 7.82
CA PRO A 56 -18.78 3.02 7.99
C PRO A 56 -19.47 3.29 6.66
N LEU A 57 -18.75 3.71 5.60
CA LEU A 57 -19.36 3.86 4.28
C LEU A 57 -19.99 2.55 3.79
N PHE A 58 -19.29 1.42 3.94
CA PHE A 58 -19.82 0.11 3.59
C PHE A 58 -20.98 -0.31 4.51
N ALA A 59 -20.89 -0.06 5.81
CA ALA A 59 -21.92 -0.44 6.77
C ALA A 59 -23.26 0.31 6.56
N LEU A 60 -23.19 1.57 6.13
CA LEU A 60 -24.36 2.43 5.91
C LEU A 60 -25.11 2.11 4.61
N ASP A 61 -24.39 1.84 3.52
CA ASP A 61 -24.97 1.46 2.22
C ASP A 61 -24.13 0.37 1.54
N PRO A 62 -24.38 -0.90 1.90
CA PRO A 62 -23.63 -2.03 1.37
C PRO A 62 -23.82 -2.17 -0.15
N SER A 63 -22.73 -1.98 -0.89
CA SER A 63 -22.70 -2.14 -2.35
C SER A 63 -21.40 -2.81 -2.80
N GLN A 64 -21.39 -3.35 -4.03
CA GLN A 64 -20.18 -3.96 -4.59
C GLN A 64 -19.01 -2.98 -4.63
N LEU A 65 -19.27 -1.71 -4.98
CA LEU A 65 -18.24 -0.68 -4.99
C LEU A 65 -17.64 -0.45 -3.60
N ARG A 66 -18.47 -0.35 -2.55
CA ARG A 66 -17.98 -0.13 -1.19
C ARG A 66 -17.30 -1.35 -0.60
N ALA A 67 -17.77 -2.56 -0.94
CA ALA A 67 -17.06 -3.79 -0.61
C ALA A 67 -15.66 -3.80 -1.24
N PHE A 68 -15.54 -3.41 -2.51
CA PHE A 68 -14.25 -3.26 -3.17
C PHE A 68 -13.38 -2.21 -2.45
N LEU A 69 -13.93 -1.05 -2.08
CA LEU A 69 -13.19 0.01 -1.37
C LEU A 69 -12.69 -0.45 0.00
N VAL A 70 -13.43 -1.28 0.73
CA VAL A 70 -12.95 -1.89 1.97
C VAL A 70 -11.75 -2.78 1.69
N LEU A 71 -11.85 -3.70 0.73
CA LEU A 71 -10.77 -4.63 0.40
C LEU A 71 -9.51 -3.91 -0.12
N ALA A 72 -9.67 -2.99 -1.07
CA ALA A 72 -8.59 -2.19 -1.63
C ALA A 72 -8.01 -1.18 -0.60
N GLY A 73 -8.86 -0.66 0.29
CA GLY A 73 -8.48 0.16 1.43
C GLY A 73 -7.61 -0.61 2.42
N THR A 74 -7.99 -1.84 2.78
CA THR A 74 -7.17 -2.72 3.62
C THR A 74 -5.83 -3.04 2.97
N PHE A 75 -5.81 -3.35 1.68
CA PHE A 75 -4.57 -3.59 0.92
C PHE A 75 -3.63 -2.38 0.98
N SER A 76 -4.12 -1.20 0.60
CA SER A 76 -3.31 0.03 0.55
C SER A 76 -2.91 0.52 1.94
N GLY A 77 -3.80 0.38 2.92
CA GLY A 77 -3.53 0.63 4.34
C GLY A 77 -2.43 -0.26 4.89
N TYR A 78 -2.44 -1.56 4.55
CA TYR A 78 -1.39 -2.48 4.94
C TYR A 78 -0.04 -2.11 4.33
N LEU A 79 0.02 -1.68 3.07
CA LEU A 79 1.25 -1.21 2.44
C LEU A 79 1.80 0.04 3.16
N ALA A 80 0.96 1.02 3.46
CA ALA A 80 1.37 2.23 4.18
C ALA A 80 1.83 1.90 5.61
N PHE A 81 1.07 1.07 6.33
CA PHE A 81 1.38 0.64 7.69
C PHE A 81 2.69 -0.14 7.74
N SER A 82 2.83 -1.18 6.92
CA SER A 82 3.97 -2.08 6.96
C SER A 82 5.24 -1.42 6.39
N GLY A 83 5.09 -0.50 5.42
CA GLY A 83 6.18 0.38 4.97
C GLY A 83 6.64 1.36 6.04
N TYR A 84 5.73 1.92 6.83
CA TYR A 84 6.09 2.75 7.99
C TYR A 84 6.79 1.94 9.09
N ARG A 85 6.25 0.76 9.42
CA ARG A 85 6.82 -0.18 10.41
C ARG A 85 8.17 -0.77 10.01
N ALA A 86 8.50 -0.83 8.73
CA ALA A 86 9.84 -1.23 8.29
C ALA A 86 10.94 -0.32 8.89
N LEU A 87 10.64 0.96 9.15
CA LEU A 87 11.59 1.88 9.81
C LEU A 87 11.82 1.56 11.29
N SER A 88 10.79 1.08 12.01
CA SER A 88 10.92 0.71 13.42
C SER A 88 11.60 -0.65 13.58
N ARG A 89 11.22 -1.64 12.76
CA ARG A 89 11.81 -3.00 12.76
C ARG A 89 13.23 -3.08 12.19
N GLY A 90 13.72 -2.00 11.56
CA GLY A 90 15.13 -1.90 11.15
C GLY A 90 16.11 -1.80 12.33
N ARG A 91 15.62 -1.76 13.58
CA ARG A 91 16.43 -1.78 14.80
C ARG A 91 16.57 -3.21 15.32
N PRO A 92 17.78 -3.65 15.71
CA PRO A 92 18.03 -5.03 16.17
C PRO A 92 17.15 -5.53 17.33
N ALA A 93 16.53 -4.64 18.10
CA ALA A 93 15.73 -4.98 19.27
C ALA A 93 14.22 -5.13 19.00
N ASP A 94 13.73 -4.75 17.82
CA ASP A 94 12.30 -4.57 17.57
C ASP A 94 11.73 -5.70 16.68
N GLY A 95 11.19 -6.74 17.32
CA GLY A 95 10.49 -7.85 16.67
C GLY A 95 9.08 -7.51 16.17
N ALA A 96 8.39 -8.50 15.58
CA ALA A 96 7.01 -8.36 15.14
C ALA A 96 6.04 -8.28 16.33
N GLU A 97 5.20 -7.25 16.34
CA GLU A 97 4.21 -7.03 17.39
C GLU A 97 2.85 -7.67 17.05
N ARG A 98 1.93 -7.76 18.03
CA ARG A 98 0.55 -8.26 17.80
C ARG A 98 -0.17 -7.50 16.69
N VAL A 99 0.06 -6.19 16.60
CA VAL A 99 -0.52 -5.34 15.55
C VAL A 99 0.02 -5.70 14.16
N ASP A 100 1.28 -6.15 14.06
CA ASP A 100 1.87 -6.58 12.79
C ASP A 100 1.22 -7.88 12.31
N TRP A 101 1.02 -8.84 13.22
CA TRP A 101 0.29 -10.08 12.94
C TRP A 101 -1.16 -9.84 12.54
N LEU A 102 -1.87 -8.95 13.26
CA LEU A 102 -3.23 -8.56 12.91
C LEU A 102 -3.28 -7.96 11.50
N ALA A 103 -2.35 -7.07 11.17
CA ALA A 103 -2.29 -6.45 9.85
C ALA A 103 -2.05 -7.48 8.74
N VAL A 104 -1.18 -8.47 8.98
CA VAL A 104 -0.93 -9.59 8.04
C VAL A 104 -2.18 -10.44 7.84
N VAL A 105 -2.90 -10.79 8.90
CA VAL A 105 -4.15 -11.57 8.80
C VAL A 105 -5.22 -10.80 8.02
N LEU A 106 -5.40 -9.51 8.32
CA LEU A 106 -6.37 -8.66 7.64
C LEU A 106 -6.07 -8.50 6.15
N VAL A 107 -4.81 -8.25 5.78
CA VAL A 107 -4.46 -8.14 4.36
C VAL A 107 -4.56 -9.47 3.63
N ALA A 108 -4.19 -10.59 4.27
CA ALA A 108 -4.33 -11.91 3.66
C ALA A 108 -5.81 -12.23 3.38
N ALA A 109 -6.69 -12.00 4.36
CA ALA A 109 -8.13 -12.18 4.18
C ALA A 109 -8.69 -11.28 3.07
N ALA A 110 -8.34 -9.99 3.07
CA ALA A 110 -8.79 -9.05 2.04
C ALA A 110 -8.29 -9.44 0.63
N CYS A 111 -7.05 -9.89 0.52
CA CYS A 111 -6.44 -10.28 -0.75
C CYS A 111 -6.96 -11.61 -1.28
N LEU A 112 -7.26 -12.57 -0.40
CA LEU A 112 -7.96 -13.79 -0.79
C LEU A 112 -9.38 -13.50 -1.28
N ALA A 113 -10.09 -12.57 -0.63
CA ALA A 113 -11.41 -12.13 -1.08
C ALA A 113 -11.34 -11.42 -2.45
N LEU A 114 -10.37 -10.52 -2.65
CA LEU A 114 -10.11 -9.92 -3.97
C LEU A 114 -9.76 -10.98 -5.02
N GLY A 115 -8.90 -11.94 -4.67
CA GLY A 115 -8.49 -13.01 -5.58
C GLY A 115 -9.66 -13.90 -6.02
N GLY A 116 -10.45 -14.38 -5.06
CA GLY A 116 -11.64 -15.19 -5.33
C GLY A 116 -12.68 -14.42 -6.14
N TRP A 117 -12.93 -13.16 -5.79
CA TRP A 117 -13.87 -12.32 -6.54
C TRP A 117 -13.36 -12.01 -7.95
N GLY A 118 -12.07 -11.75 -8.12
CA GLY A 118 -11.44 -11.53 -9.41
C GLY A 118 -11.50 -12.75 -10.32
N LEU A 119 -11.24 -13.95 -9.77
CA LEU A 119 -11.37 -15.20 -10.50
C LEU A 119 -12.82 -15.44 -10.96
N ALA A 120 -13.79 -15.25 -10.07
CA ALA A 120 -15.20 -15.40 -10.41
C ALA A 120 -15.64 -14.45 -11.54
N ARG A 121 -15.14 -13.20 -11.54
CA ARG A 121 -15.40 -12.22 -12.60
C ARG A 121 -14.84 -12.65 -13.94
N LEU A 122 -13.61 -13.15 -13.98
CA LEU A 122 -12.99 -13.63 -15.22
C LEU A 122 -13.71 -14.84 -15.80
N LEU A 123 -14.09 -15.80 -14.96
CA LEU A 123 -14.89 -16.95 -15.38
C LEU A 123 -16.26 -16.53 -15.93
N GLY A 124 -16.81 -15.42 -15.45
CA GLY A 124 -18.01 -14.78 -15.99
C GLY A 124 -17.79 -13.87 -17.20
N GLY A 125 -16.57 -13.79 -17.75
CA GLY A 125 -16.24 -12.97 -18.92
C GLY A 125 -15.95 -11.48 -18.64
N ASP A 126 -15.90 -11.06 -17.38
CA ASP A 126 -15.55 -9.67 -17.00
C ASP A 126 -14.04 -9.54 -16.76
N PHE A 127 -13.35 -8.95 -17.74
CA PHE A 127 -11.91 -8.69 -17.70
C PHE A 127 -11.45 -7.81 -16.52
N PHE A 128 -12.35 -7.10 -15.86
CA PHE A 128 -12.03 -6.37 -14.63
C PHE A 128 -11.52 -7.29 -13.51
N GLY A 129 -11.87 -8.57 -13.53
CA GLY A 129 -11.32 -9.56 -12.61
C GLY A 129 -9.79 -9.63 -12.62
N THR A 130 -9.14 -9.24 -13.72
CA THR A 130 -7.67 -9.11 -13.81
C THR A 130 -7.12 -8.12 -12.78
N VAL A 131 -7.77 -6.97 -12.60
CA VAL A 131 -7.34 -5.95 -11.64
C VAL A 131 -7.41 -6.49 -10.22
N LEU A 132 -8.52 -7.18 -9.89
CA LEU A 132 -8.74 -7.78 -8.58
C LEU A 132 -7.71 -8.88 -8.29
N LEU A 133 -7.40 -9.73 -9.28
CA LEU A 133 -6.36 -10.75 -9.16
C LEU A 133 -4.97 -10.15 -8.96
N VAL A 134 -4.62 -9.07 -9.67
CA VAL A 134 -3.32 -8.39 -9.49
C VAL A 134 -3.20 -7.83 -8.07
N PHE A 135 -4.21 -7.12 -7.58
CA PHE A 135 -4.21 -6.55 -6.22
C PHE A 135 -4.15 -7.66 -5.17
N GLY A 136 -4.99 -8.70 -5.31
CA GLY A 136 -5.00 -9.85 -4.42
C GLY A 136 -3.68 -10.60 -4.42
N GLY A 137 -3.10 -10.88 -5.58
CA GLY A 137 -1.83 -11.60 -5.71
C GLY A 137 -0.66 -10.83 -5.11
N VAL A 138 -0.51 -9.55 -5.44
CA VAL A 138 0.56 -8.70 -4.90
C VAL A 138 0.45 -8.60 -3.37
N GLY A 139 -0.74 -8.28 -2.85
CA GLY A 139 -0.93 -8.09 -1.41
C GLY A 139 -0.74 -9.38 -0.62
N LEU A 140 -1.24 -10.50 -1.14
CA LEU A 140 -1.06 -11.80 -0.51
C LEU A 140 0.41 -12.22 -0.51
N SER A 141 1.16 -11.99 -1.61
CA SER A 141 2.59 -12.30 -1.68
C SER A 141 3.39 -11.53 -0.62
N MET A 142 3.10 -10.23 -0.43
CA MET A 142 3.73 -9.40 0.59
C MET A 142 3.34 -9.82 2.01
N GLY A 143 2.06 -10.14 2.25
CA GLY A 143 1.59 -10.64 3.54
C GLY A 143 2.23 -11.98 3.93
N ILE A 144 2.40 -12.89 2.97
CA ILE A 144 3.10 -14.17 3.19
C ILE A 144 4.59 -13.93 3.49
N ALA A 145 5.25 -13.02 2.77
CA ALA A 145 6.65 -12.68 3.02
C ALA A 145 6.84 -12.13 4.44
N ASP A 146 5.96 -11.23 4.90
CA ASP A 146 5.95 -10.73 6.27
C ASP A 146 5.69 -11.83 7.30
N ALA A 147 4.68 -12.68 7.08
CA ALA A 147 4.37 -13.77 7.99
C ALA A 147 5.55 -14.74 8.18
N ARG A 148 6.29 -15.01 7.09
CA ARG A 148 7.51 -15.84 7.12
C ARG A 148 8.61 -15.14 7.91
N SER A 149 8.88 -13.87 7.58
CA SER A 149 9.88 -13.04 8.29
C SER A 149 9.59 -12.97 9.79
N PHE A 150 8.34 -12.76 10.19
CA PHE A 150 7.96 -12.64 11.60
C PHE A 150 8.11 -13.94 12.38
N ARG A 151 8.01 -15.11 11.73
CA ARG A 151 8.25 -16.41 12.38
C ARG A 151 9.74 -16.64 12.58
N THR A 152 10.55 -16.37 11.55
CA THR A 152 12.01 -16.60 11.61
C THR A 152 12.71 -15.63 12.55
N SER A 153 12.24 -14.38 12.66
CA SER A 153 12.79 -13.40 13.62
C SER A 153 12.49 -13.72 15.09
N GLY A 154 11.58 -14.67 15.37
CA GLY A 154 11.26 -15.10 16.74
C GLY A 154 12.07 -16.30 17.23
N GLU A 155 12.68 -17.07 16.32
CA GLU A 155 13.36 -18.34 16.63
C GLU A 155 14.88 -18.20 16.69
N ASP A 156 15.44 -17.29 15.88
CA ASP A 156 16.86 -17.01 15.90
C ASP A 156 17.09 -15.57 16.36
N GLY A 157 17.85 -15.40 17.45
CA GLY A 157 18.57 -14.15 17.76
C GLY A 157 19.66 -13.83 16.73
N ARG A 158 19.39 -14.13 15.45
CA ARG A 158 20.21 -13.76 14.31
C ARG A 158 20.20 -12.25 14.26
N GLU A 159 21.35 -11.67 14.61
CA GLU A 159 21.76 -10.40 14.04
C GLU A 159 21.32 -10.37 12.58
N ASN A 160 20.66 -9.29 12.15
CA ASN A 160 20.26 -8.99 10.77
C ASN A 160 21.50 -8.88 9.84
N GLY A 161 22.36 -9.88 9.84
CA GLY A 161 23.47 -10.08 8.94
C GLY A 161 22.93 -10.74 7.70
N GLU A 162 22.56 -9.91 6.72
CA GLU A 162 22.94 -10.07 5.31
C GLU A 162 22.40 -8.96 4.38
N SER A 163 21.60 -7.99 4.86
CA SER A 163 21.66 -6.64 4.27
C SER A 163 21.24 -5.55 5.26
N GLY A 164 22.18 -4.67 5.65
CA GLY A 164 21.89 -3.50 6.49
C GLY A 164 20.89 -2.50 5.88
N ARG A 165 20.37 -2.80 4.68
CA ARG A 165 19.45 -1.97 3.88
C ARG A 165 18.11 -2.66 3.60
N GLU A 166 17.84 -3.87 4.10
CA GLU A 166 16.56 -4.55 3.84
C GLU A 166 15.36 -3.73 4.33
N TRP A 167 15.47 -3.13 5.51
CA TRP A 167 14.46 -2.22 6.05
C TRP A 167 14.17 -1.06 5.10
N LEU A 168 15.20 -0.55 4.41
CA LEU A 168 15.10 0.57 3.48
C LEU A 168 14.42 0.13 2.19
N VAL A 169 14.78 -1.03 1.66
CA VAL A 169 14.12 -1.66 0.50
C VAL A 169 12.64 -1.90 0.81
N ASN A 170 12.33 -2.48 1.98
CA ASN A 170 10.97 -2.71 2.44
C ASN A 170 10.19 -1.39 2.59
N HIS A 171 10.77 -0.38 3.25
CA HIS A 171 10.16 0.94 3.40
C HIS A 171 9.87 1.57 2.04
N LEU A 172 10.87 1.67 1.15
CA LEU A 172 10.74 2.27 -0.17
C LEU A 172 9.66 1.56 -1.01
N THR A 173 9.76 0.23 -1.12
CA THR A 173 8.84 -0.58 -1.93
C THR A 173 7.40 -0.40 -1.45
N ARG A 174 7.16 -0.53 -0.14
CA ARG A 174 5.82 -0.51 0.44
C ARG A 174 5.21 0.89 0.46
N MET A 175 5.99 1.92 0.79
CA MET A 175 5.49 3.30 0.78
C MET A 175 5.17 3.78 -0.63
N VAL A 176 6.00 3.43 -1.61
CA VAL A 176 5.69 3.76 -3.01
C VAL A 176 4.54 2.93 -3.53
N ALA A 177 4.45 1.64 -3.21
CA ALA A 177 3.29 0.80 -3.57
C ALA A 177 1.98 1.28 -2.94
N ALA A 178 2.01 1.76 -1.69
CA ALA A 178 0.86 2.41 -1.07
C ALA A 178 0.46 3.66 -1.85
N TYR A 179 1.44 4.48 -2.25
CA TYR A 179 1.18 5.69 -3.02
C TYR A 179 0.65 5.40 -4.43
N ILE A 180 1.14 4.34 -5.09
CA ILE A 180 0.57 3.80 -6.33
C ILE A 180 -0.92 3.53 -6.13
N ALA A 181 -1.30 2.83 -5.06
CA ALA A 181 -2.71 2.54 -4.79
C ALA A 181 -3.53 3.82 -4.55
N THR A 182 -2.97 4.83 -3.87
CA THR A 182 -3.62 6.15 -3.70
C THR A 182 -3.83 6.84 -5.05
N VAL A 183 -2.83 6.85 -5.93
CA VAL A 183 -2.94 7.43 -7.28
C VAL A 183 -3.92 6.64 -8.13
N THR A 184 -3.93 5.30 -8.04
CA THR A 184 -4.91 4.45 -8.72
C THR A 184 -6.33 4.80 -8.28
N ALA A 185 -6.60 5.00 -6.98
CA ALA A 185 -7.93 5.37 -6.50
C ALA A 185 -8.42 6.71 -7.10
N VAL A 186 -7.54 7.69 -7.25
CA VAL A 186 -7.87 8.99 -7.89
C VAL A 186 -8.00 8.84 -9.42
N SER A 187 -7.13 8.03 -10.03
CA SER A 187 -7.12 7.76 -11.46
C SER A 187 -8.44 7.14 -11.92
N VAL A 188 -8.96 6.14 -11.21
CA VAL A 188 -10.15 5.39 -11.64
C VAL A 188 -11.44 6.20 -11.57
N VAL A 189 -11.50 7.22 -10.70
CA VAL A 189 -12.68 8.10 -10.57
C VAL A 189 -12.61 9.31 -11.51
N ASN A 190 -11.42 9.69 -11.98
CA ASN A 190 -11.24 10.88 -12.83
C ASN A 190 -10.95 10.55 -14.31
N LEU A 191 -10.25 9.46 -14.61
CA LEU A 191 -9.88 9.06 -15.98
C LEU A 191 -10.96 8.14 -16.58
N THR A 192 -12.17 8.68 -16.74
CA THR A 192 -13.34 7.96 -17.25
C THR A 192 -13.31 7.73 -18.77
N LEU A 193 -12.55 8.54 -19.50
CA LEU A 193 -12.39 8.44 -20.96
C LEU A 193 -11.28 7.47 -21.39
N VAL A 194 -10.46 7.01 -20.45
CA VAL A 194 -9.35 6.08 -20.70
C VAL A 194 -9.85 4.65 -20.52
N ASN A 195 -9.22 3.69 -21.20
CA ASN A 195 -9.52 2.27 -21.01
C ASN A 195 -9.52 1.91 -19.52
N ARG A 196 -10.56 1.20 -19.07
CA ARG A 196 -10.75 0.88 -17.65
C ARG A 196 -9.51 0.25 -17.04
N VAL A 197 -8.92 -0.78 -17.66
CA VAL A 197 -7.72 -1.46 -17.14
C VAL A 197 -6.53 -0.51 -17.03
N VAL A 198 -6.35 0.37 -18.01
CA VAL A 198 -5.28 1.38 -18.00
C VAL A 198 -5.47 2.35 -16.84
N SER A 199 -6.68 2.86 -16.59
CA SER A 199 -6.98 3.74 -15.46
C SER A 199 -6.64 3.09 -14.10
N TRP A 200 -6.66 1.76 -14.00
CA TRP A 200 -6.26 1.03 -12.80
C TRP A 200 -4.75 0.81 -12.68
N LEU A 201 -4.08 0.44 -13.79
CA LEU A 201 -2.74 -0.17 -13.74
C LEU A 201 -1.61 0.75 -14.22
N TRP A 202 -1.89 1.88 -14.90
CA TRP A 202 -0.83 2.82 -15.29
C TRP A 202 0.02 3.32 -14.11
N PRO A 203 -0.53 3.60 -12.90
CA PRO A 203 0.30 4.05 -11.78
C PRO A 203 1.27 2.97 -11.33
N THR A 204 0.91 1.69 -11.49
CA THR A 204 1.79 0.57 -11.15
C THR A 204 3.01 0.53 -12.07
N VAL A 205 2.85 0.81 -13.37
CA VAL A 205 3.98 0.87 -14.31
C VAL A 205 4.95 1.96 -13.89
N VAL A 206 4.45 3.19 -13.71
CA VAL A 206 5.29 4.34 -13.33
C VAL A 206 5.92 4.13 -11.95
N GLY A 207 5.14 3.68 -10.97
CA GLY A 207 5.61 3.48 -9.62
C GLY A 207 6.61 2.35 -9.47
N THR A 208 6.47 1.26 -10.24
CA THR A 208 7.48 0.17 -10.25
C THR A 208 8.82 0.69 -10.77
N LEU A 209 8.83 1.51 -11.82
CA LEU A 209 10.05 2.13 -12.31
C LEU A 209 10.71 3.02 -11.24
N LEU A 210 9.91 3.80 -10.50
CA LEU A 210 10.41 4.61 -9.38
C LEU A 210 10.97 3.76 -8.23
N ILE A 211 10.32 2.63 -7.91
CA ILE A 211 10.80 1.68 -6.90
C ILE A 211 12.19 1.16 -7.31
N LEU A 212 12.34 0.66 -8.53
CA LEU A 212 13.61 0.13 -9.04
C LEU A 212 14.71 1.21 -9.02
N TYR A 213 14.39 2.43 -9.46
CA TYR A 213 15.34 3.55 -9.45
C TYR A 213 15.78 3.93 -8.03
N TRP A 214 14.85 4.05 -7.07
CA TRP A 214 15.21 4.45 -5.70
C TRP A 214 15.83 3.32 -4.89
N GLN A 215 15.50 2.06 -5.16
CA GLN A 215 16.23 0.92 -4.62
C GLN A 215 17.70 0.95 -5.07
N ALA A 216 17.96 1.18 -6.36
CA ALA A 216 19.34 1.34 -6.83
C ALA A 216 20.03 2.55 -6.19
N LYS A 217 19.40 3.74 -6.24
CA LYS A 217 20.00 4.98 -5.72
C LYS A 217 20.29 4.96 -4.21
N TYR A 218 19.41 4.39 -3.40
CA TYR A 218 19.51 4.51 -1.93
C TYR A 218 19.88 3.21 -1.23
N ALA A 219 19.57 2.06 -1.82
CA ALA A 219 19.84 0.76 -1.25
C ALA A 219 20.91 -0.04 -2.02
N ASP A 220 21.41 0.47 -3.16
CA ASP A 220 22.38 -0.18 -4.04
C ASP A 220 21.99 -1.64 -4.36
N THR A 221 20.73 -1.81 -4.76
CA THR A 221 20.14 -3.13 -5.05
C THR A 221 19.23 -3.10 -6.27
N GLY A 222 18.97 -4.27 -6.82
CA GLY A 222 18.13 -4.47 -8.00
C GLY A 222 18.89 -4.31 -9.33
N PRO A 223 18.18 -4.41 -10.47
CA PRO A 223 18.78 -4.47 -11.80
C PRO A 223 19.46 -3.18 -12.26
N LEU A 224 19.19 -2.07 -11.56
CA LEU A 224 19.78 -0.75 -11.85
C LEU A 224 20.93 -0.38 -10.89
N ALA A 225 21.29 -1.27 -9.95
CA ALA A 225 22.43 -1.07 -9.06
C ALA A 225 23.72 -0.91 -9.88
N GLY A 226 24.61 -0.01 -9.45
CA GLY A 226 25.82 0.35 -10.19
C GLY A 226 25.63 1.27 -11.41
N TYR A 227 24.40 1.42 -11.94
CA TYR A 227 24.10 2.37 -13.03
C TYR A 227 23.60 3.72 -12.52
N VAL A 228 23.05 3.75 -11.32
CA VAL A 228 22.51 4.96 -10.69
C VAL A 228 23.52 5.43 -9.63
N GLY A 229 24.44 6.30 -10.03
CA GLY A 229 25.44 6.90 -9.14
C GLY A 229 24.86 7.88 -8.10
N ASP A 230 25.74 8.31 -7.18
CA ASP A 230 25.43 9.27 -6.11
C ASP A 230 24.84 10.60 -6.62
#